data_AF-A0A158S173-F1
#
_entry.id   AF-A0A158S173-F1
#
_cell.length_a   1.000
_cell.length_b   1.000
_cell.length_c   1.000
_cell.angle_alpha   90.00
_cell.angle_beta   90.00
_cell.angle_gamma   90.00
#
_symmetry.space_group_name_H-M   'P 1'
#
loop_
_entity.id
_entity.type
_entity.pdbx_description
1 polymer ?
#
loop_
_entity_poly.entity_id
_entity_poly.type
_entity_poly.pdbx_seq_one_letter_code
_entity_poly.pdbx_strand_id
1 'polypeptide(L)'
;MKGGDPDQNRRLATLAVNSDSEKPYRDQIDELQTTDDFRAWCAANAERLTAAEDRKRRQIQDAVIRAVQVALERGATLDDAGDDLLLRFAYGIPGGVPWSPSALRHALRAIGWNSPRICAKGGAI
;
A
#
# COMPACT_ATOMS: atom_id res chain seq x y z
N MET A 1 -31.34 26.88 -9.81
CA MET A 1 -29.88 26.95 -9.65
C MET A 1 -29.61 27.11 -8.17
N LYS A 2 -29.27 26.01 -7.45
CA LYS A 2 -28.95 26.09 -6.02
C LYS A 2 -27.53 26.63 -5.90
N GLY A 3 -27.39 27.85 -5.36
CA GLY A 3 -26.11 28.41 -4.98
C GLY A 3 -25.49 27.52 -3.90
N GLY A 4 -24.34 26.93 -4.20
CA GLY A 4 -23.50 26.29 -3.19
C GLY A 4 -23.05 27.35 -2.21
N ASP A 5 -23.16 27.03 -0.92
CA ASP A 5 -22.83 27.94 0.17
C ASP A 5 -21.37 28.41 0.01
N PRO A 6 -21.13 29.72 -0.15
CA PRO A 6 -19.78 30.26 -0.36
C PRO A 6 -18.85 29.96 0.83
N ASP A 7 -19.39 29.73 2.02
CA ASP A 7 -18.64 29.33 3.21
C ASP A 7 -18.09 27.89 3.08
N GLN A 8 -18.87 27.00 2.45
CA GLN A 8 -18.47 25.61 2.20
C GLN A 8 -17.34 25.55 1.17
N ASN A 9 -17.45 26.31 0.08
CA ASN A 9 -16.36 26.44 -0.90
C ASN A 9 -15.09 27.05 -0.30
N ARG A 10 -15.24 28.00 0.64
CA ARG A 10 -14.11 28.62 1.33
C ARG A 10 -13.42 27.65 2.31
N ARG A 11 -14.18 26.80 3.00
CA ARG A 11 -13.62 25.74 3.87
C ARG A 11 -12.87 24.68 3.06
N LEU A 12 -13.43 24.25 1.92
CA LEU A 12 -12.78 23.32 1.00
C LEU A 12 -11.48 23.90 0.42
N ALA A 13 -11.46 25.18 0.08
CA ALA A 13 -10.26 25.87 -0.38
C ALA A 13 -9.20 26.04 0.73
N THR A 14 -9.63 26.28 1.97
CA THR A 14 -8.70 26.45 3.12
C THR A 14 -8.05 25.12 3.53
N LEU A 15 -8.77 23.99 3.39
CA LEU A 15 -8.20 22.65 3.58
C LEU A 15 -7.16 22.28 2.50
N ALA A 16 -7.35 22.74 1.25
CA ALA A 16 -6.41 22.49 0.16
C ALA A 16 -5.08 23.26 0.30
N VAL A 17 -5.11 24.45 0.91
CA VAL A 17 -3.91 25.31 1.11
C VAL A 17 -3.00 24.79 2.25
N ASN A 18 -3.51 23.92 3.13
CA ASN A 18 -2.73 23.31 4.22
C ASN A 18 -1.96 22.04 3.81
N SER A 19 -1.62 21.90 2.53
CA SER A 19 -0.87 20.77 1.96
C SER A 19 0.55 20.60 2.53
N ASP A 20 1.04 21.60 3.29
CA ASP A 20 2.32 21.59 4.01
C ASP A 20 2.18 21.23 5.50
N SER A 21 1.04 20.68 5.93
CA SER A 21 0.82 20.34 7.34
C SER A 21 1.67 19.14 7.77
N GLU A 22 2.61 19.39 8.70
CA GLU A 22 3.37 18.40 9.49
C GLU A 22 2.48 17.46 10.35
N LYS A 23 1.16 17.71 10.39
CA LYS A 23 0.20 16.88 11.14
C LYS A 23 0.05 15.49 10.51
N PRO A 24 0.10 14.40 11.31
CA PRO A 24 -0.21 13.05 10.84
C PRO A 24 -1.60 12.98 10.20
N TYR A 25 -1.76 12.12 9.18
CA TYR A 25 -3.04 11.89 8.49
C TYR A 25 -4.21 11.61 9.46
N ARG A 26 -3.93 10.89 10.55
CA ARG A 26 -4.90 10.52 11.57
C ARG A 26 -5.62 11.73 12.15
N ASP A 27 -4.87 12.77 12.51
CA ASP A 27 -5.42 13.95 13.17
C ASP A 27 -6.26 14.81 12.21
N GLN A 28 -5.93 14.78 10.91
CA GLN A 28 -6.70 15.48 9.88
C GLN A 28 -8.01 14.76 9.54
N ILE A 29 -8.01 13.43 9.62
CA ILE A 29 -9.20 12.60 9.34
C ILE A 29 -10.20 12.68 10.49
N ASP A 30 -9.71 12.79 11.74
CA ASP A 30 -10.57 12.94 12.92
C ASP A 30 -11.38 14.26 12.92
N GLU A 31 -10.94 15.26 12.16
CA GLU A 31 -11.65 16.54 11.96
C GLU A 31 -12.76 16.45 10.87
N LEU A 32 -12.82 15.35 10.09
CA LEU A 32 -13.80 15.18 9.01
C LEU A 32 -15.15 14.68 9.56
N GLN A 33 -16.21 15.45 9.32
CA GLN A 33 -17.53 15.17 9.87
C GLN A 33 -18.45 14.41 8.90
N THR A 34 -18.17 14.47 7.59
CA THR A 34 -19.04 13.88 6.55
C THR A 34 -18.27 13.14 5.46
N THR A 35 -18.97 12.26 4.74
CA THR A 35 -18.41 11.51 3.59
C THR A 35 -17.93 12.44 2.46
N ASP A 36 -18.61 13.57 2.24
CA ASP A 36 -18.22 14.52 1.19
C ASP A 36 -16.97 15.30 1.58
N ASP A 37 -16.80 15.64 2.87
CA ASP A 37 -15.56 16.23 3.39
C ASP A 37 -14.38 15.27 3.21
N PHE A 38 -14.59 13.97 3.46
CA PHE A 38 -13.57 12.95 3.24
C PHE A 38 -13.19 12.80 1.76
N ARG A 39 -14.16 12.87 0.84
CA ARG A 39 -13.88 12.82 -0.60
C ARG A 39 -13.10 14.04 -1.08
N ALA A 40 -13.49 15.24 -0.63
CA ALA A 40 -12.78 16.46 -0.99
C ALA A 40 -11.36 16.48 -0.40
N TRP A 41 -11.20 16.00 0.84
CA TRP A 41 -9.89 15.82 1.46
C TRP A 41 -9.03 14.82 0.68
N CYS A 42 -9.58 13.68 0.26
CA CYS A 42 -8.88 12.71 -0.58
C CYS A 42 -8.41 13.33 -1.91
N ALA A 43 -9.28 14.10 -2.57
CA ALA A 43 -8.94 14.77 -3.82
C ALA A 43 -7.83 15.81 -3.62
N ALA A 44 -7.87 16.60 -2.56
CA ALA A 44 -6.84 17.57 -2.21
C ALA A 44 -5.49 16.93 -1.83
N ASN A 45 -5.52 15.70 -1.29
CA ASN A 45 -4.33 14.99 -0.82
C ASN A 45 -3.87 13.86 -1.76
N ALA A 46 -4.44 13.75 -2.96
CA ALA A 46 -4.24 12.59 -3.85
C ALA A 46 -2.76 12.32 -4.15
N GLU A 47 -1.96 13.35 -4.41
CA GLU A 47 -0.53 13.21 -4.68
C GLU A 47 0.25 12.73 -3.45
N ARG A 48 -0.09 13.26 -2.27
CA ARG A 48 0.54 12.90 -1.00
C ARG A 48 0.20 11.44 -0.61
N LEU A 49 -1.04 11.02 -0.87
CA LEU A 49 -1.50 9.65 -0.69
C LEU A 49 -0.76 8.70 -1.64
N THR A 50 -0.70 9.06 -2.93
CA THR A 50 0.02 8.27 -3.96
C THR A 50 1.51 8.12 -3.60
N ALA A 51 2.17 9.20 -3.18
CA ALA A 51 3.57 9.17 -2.77
C ALA A 51 3.79 8.29 -1.52
N ALA A 52 2.84 8.30 -0.56
CA ALA A 52 2.89 7.46 0.63
C ALA A 52 2.69 5.98 0.29
N GLU A 53 1.75 5.65 -0.59
CA GLU A 53 1.53 4.30 -1.10
C GLU A 53 2.74 3.78 -1.88
N ASP A 54 3.34 4.62 -2.72
CA ASP A 54 4.55 4.30 -3.47
C ASP A 54 5.74 4.03 -2.55
N ARG A 55 5.91 4.85 -1.52
CA ARG A 55 6.97 4.63 -0.51
C ARG A 55 6.76 3.30 0.20
N LYS A 56 5.53 3.00 0.63
CA LYS A 56 5.20 1.73 1.27
C LYS A 56 5.45 0.55 0.33
N ARG A 57 5.04 0.67 -0.93
CA ARG A 57 5.28 -0.35 -1.97
C ARG A 57 6.76 -0.64 -2.15
N ARG A 58 7.61 0.40 -2.22
CA ARG A 58 9.08 0.23 -2.31
C ARG A 58 9.65 -0.45 -1.08
N GLN A 59 9.24 -0.05 0.12
CA GLN A 59 9.69 -0.70 1.36
C GLN A 59 9.34 -2.19 1.41
N ILE A 60 8.14 -2.54 0.94
CA ILE A 60 7.70 -3.93 0.80
C ILE A 60 8.59 -4.67 -0.19
N GLN A 61 8.83 -4.09 -1.37
CA GLN A 61 9.72 -4.70 -2.37
C GLN A 61 11.13 -4.93 -1.82
N ASP A 62 11.72 -3.94 -1.15
CA ASP A 62 13.07 -4.04 -0.58
C ASP A 62 13.18 -5.13 0.49
N ALA A 63 12.16 -5.28 1.32
CA ALA A 63 12.16 -6.31 2.36
C ALA A 63 11.90 -7.71 1.77
N VAL A 64 11.10 -7.84 0.70
CA VAL A 64 10.94 -9.09 -0.05
C VAL A 64 12.24 -9.49 -0.73
N ILE A 65 12.92 -8.55 -1.42
CA ILE A 65 14.20 -8.80 -2.09
C ILE A 65 15.23 -9.31 -1.08
N ARG A 66 15.36 -8.66 0.09
CA ARG A 66 16.28 -9.10 1.14
C ARG A 66 15.96 -10.51 1.64
N ALA A 67 14.68 -10.82 1.84
CA ALA A 67 14.29 -12.13 2.33
C ALA A 67 14.55 -13.25 1.29
N VAL A 68 14.26 -12.97 0.02
CA VAL A 68 14.58 -13.88 -1.10
C VAL A 68 16.08 -14.06 -1.23
N GLN A 69 16.86 -12.98 -1.16
CA GLN A 69 18.32 -13.05 -1.23
C GLN A 69 18.90 -13.99 -0.16
N VAL A 70 18.45 -13.87 1.10
CA VAL A 70 18.89 -14.77 2.19
C VAL A 70 18.52 -16.23 1.90
N ALA A 71 17.37 -16.49 1.26
CA ALA A 71 17.00 -17.84 0.87
C ALA A 71 17.87 -18.38 -0.27
N LEU A 72 18.18 -17.56 -1.28
CA LEU A 72 19.08 -17.92 -2.38
C LEU A 72 20.50 -18.21 -1.87
N GLU A 73 21.01 -17.41 -0.94
CA GLU A 73 22.32 -17.63 -0.29
C GLU A 73 22.38 -18.96 0.49
N ARG A 74 21.22 -19.49 0.91
CA ARG A 74 21.08 -20.81 1.55
C ARG A 74 20.88 -21.95 0.55
N GLY A 75 20.92 -21.66 -0.75
CA GLY A 75 20.77 -22.64 -1.82
C GLY A 75 19.31 -22.91 -2.25
N ALA A 76 18.34 -22.11 -1.80
CA ALA A 76 16.97 -22.21 -2.29
C ALA A 76 16.86 -21.70 -3.73
N THR A 77 15.88 -22.19 -4.48
CA THR A 77 15.49 -21.56 -5.75
C THR A 77 14.61 -20.34 -5.50
N LEU A 78 14.47 -19.46 -6.51
CA LEU A 78 13.56 -18.31 -6.42
C LEU A 78 12.11 -18.75 -6.14
N ASP A 79 11.68 -19.85 -6.75
CA ASP A 79 10.32 -20.37 -6.60
C ASP A 79 10.09 -20.92 -5.19
N ASP A 80 11.04 -21.70 -4.66
CA ASP A 80 10.99 -22.21 -3.29
C ASP A 80 11.00 -21.07 -2.26
N ALA A 81 11.83 -20.04 -2.48
CA ALA A 81 11.90 -18.87 -1.62
C ALA A 81 10.59 -18.10 -1.59
N GLY A 82 9.96 -17.88 -2.75
CA GLY A 82 8.66 -17.20 -2.82
C GLY A 82 7.52 -17.99 -2.19
N ASP A 83 7.50 -19.32 -2.38
CA ASP A 83 6.53 -20.21 -1.73
C ASP A 83 6.71 -20.24 -0.20
N ASP A 84 7.95 -20.35 0.31
CA ASP A 84 8.25 -20.31 1.74
C ASP A 84 7.86 -18.97 2.37
N LEU A 85 8.11 -17.85 1.68
CA LEU A 85 7.70 -16.51 2.14
C LEU A 85 6.18 -16.36 2.25
N LEU A 86 5.42 -16.97 1.33
CA LEU A 86 3.96 -16.97 1.40
C LEU A 86 3.41 -17.89 2.49
N LEU A 87 4.06 -19.03 2.74
CA LEU A 87 3.64 -19.97 3.79
C LEU A 87 3.94 -19.44 5.20
N ARG A 88 5.06 -18.72 5.36
CA ARG A 88 5.45 -18.08 6.63
C ARG A 88 4.73 -16.76 6.88
N PHE A 89 3.85 -16.34 5.98
CA PHE A 89 3.14 -15.06 5.98
C PHE A 89 2.05 -14.92 7.05
N ALA A 90 2.15 -15.62 8.19
CA ALA A 90 1.13 -15.48 9.22
C ALA A 90 1.12 -14.09 9.86
N TYR A 91 2.28 -13.43 10.00
CA TYR A 91 2.36 -12.10 10.62
C TYR A 91 3.54 -11.35 10.01
N GLY A 92 3.37 -10.06 9.70
CA GLY A 92 4.47 -9.21 9.25
C GLY A 92 5.71 -9.39 10.14
N ILE A 93 6.90 -9.24 9.56
CA ILE A 93 8.16 -9.38 10.32
C ILE A 93 8.06 -8.47 11.55
N PRO A 94 8.33 -8.95 12.79
CA PRO A 94 8.37 -8.08 13.96
C PRO A 94 9.37 -6.94 13.73
N GLY A 95 8.89 -5.69 13.73
CA GLY A 95 9.69 -4.50 13.40
C GLY A 95 9.88 -4.22 11.89
N GLY A 96 9.29 -5.05 11.03
CA GLY A 96 9.23 -4.83 9.58
C GLY A 96 7.97 -4.10 9.12
N VAL A 97 7.92 -3.75 7.84
CA VAL A 97 6.75 -3.07 7.25
C VAL A 97 5.57 -4.04 7.16
N PRO A 98 4.40 -3.72 7.73
CA PRO A 98 3.21 -4.55 7.58
C PRO A 98 2.75 -4.55 6.12
N TRP A 99 2.85 -5.73 5.50
CA TRP A 99 2.42 -6.00 4.13
C TRP A 99 1.18 -6.89 4.10
N SER A 100 0.34 -6.72 3.08
CA SER A 100 -0.78 -7.64 2.80
C SER A 100 -0.30 -8.80 1.92
N PRO A 101 -0.99 -9.95 1.91
CA PRO A 101 -0.62 -11.07 1.03
C PRO A 101 -0.59 -10.68 -0.45
N SER A 102 -1.46 -9.75 -0.86
CA SER A 102 -1.50 -9.21 -2.22
C SER A 102 -0.29 -8.34 -2.54
N ALA A 103 0.16 -7.51 -1.58
CA ALA A 103 1.38 -6.72 -1.75
C ALA A 103 2.64 -7.59 -1.84
N LEU A 104 2.73 -8.65 -1.03
CA LEU A 104 3.81 -9.64 -1.14
C LEU A 104 3.80 -10.33 -2.51
N ARG A 105 2.66 -10.84 -2.97
CA ARG A 105 2.55 -11.47 -4.30
C ARG A 105 2.96 -10.52 -5.43
N HIS A 106 2.56 -9.26 -5.34
CA HIS A 106 2.96 -8.26 -6.33
C HIS A 106 4.47 -8.01 -6.31
N ALA A 107 5.09 -7.91 -5.11
CA ALA A 107 6.52 -7.75 -4.96
C ALA A 107 7.30 -8.98 -5.48
N LEU A 108 6.84 -10.19 -5.18
CA LEU A 108 7.43 -11.44 -5.71
C LEU A 108 7.34 -11.51 -7.24
N ARG A 109 6.19 -11.18 -7.83
CA ARG A 109 6.05 -11.14 -9.30
C ARG A 109 6.97 -10.11 -9.94
N ALA A 110 7.19 -8.97 -9.29
CA ALA A 110 8.09 -7.93 -9.81
C ALA A 110 9.56 -8.39 -9.90
N ILE A 111 9.96 -9.40 -9.12
CA ILE A 111 11.31 -9.98 -9.16
C ILE A 111 11.38 -11.29 -9.97
N GLY A 112 10.32 -11.64 -10.71
CA GLY A 112 10.29 -12.80 -11.60
C GLY A 112 9.80 -14.10 -10.98
N TRP A 113 9.29 -14.08 -9.75
CA TRP A 113 8.68 -15.27 -9.14
C TRP A 113 7.37 -15.63 -9.85
N ASN A 114 7.27 -16.88 -10.30
CA ASN A 114 6.09 -17.43 -10.94
C ASN A 114 5.68 -18.70 -10.20
N SER A 115 4.71 -18.61 -9.27
CA SER A 115 4.29 -19.77 -8.50
C SER A 115 3.86 -20.94 -9.40
N PRO A 116 4.51 -22.11 -9.28
CA PRO A 116 4.07 -23.31 -9.98
C PRO A 116 2.68 -23.76 -9.51
N ARG A 117 2.35 -23.51 -8.24
CA ARG A 117 1.10 -23.96 -7.59
C ARG A 117 -0.12 -23.13 -7.96
N ILE A 118 0.06 -21.90 -8.46
CA ILE A 118 -1.05 -21.06 -8.93
C ILE A 118 -1.38 -21.35 -10.41
N CYS A 119 -0.39 -21.80 -11.21
CA CYS A 119 -0.63 -22.22 -12.60
C CYS A 119 -1.34 -23.58 -12.72
N ALA A 120 -1.31 -24.43 -11.69
CA ALA A 120 -1.98 -25.73 -11.70
C ALA A 120 -3.51 -25.68 -11.48
N LYS A 121 -4.11 -24.49 -11.37
CA LYS A 121 -5.56 -24.30 -11.14
C LYS A 121 -6.26 -23.51 -12.26
N GLY A 122 -5.84 -23.76 -13.50
CA GLY A 122 -6.46 -23.26 -14.73
C GLY A 122 -6.77 -24.34 -15.78
N GLY A 123 -6.68 -25.62 -15.41
CA GLY A 123 -7.06 -26.75 -16.25
C GLY A 123 -7.46 -27.94 -15.36
N ALA A 124 -8.63 -28.51 -15.62
CA ALA A 124 -9.47 -29.31 -14.71
C ALA A 124 -10.10 -28.45 -13.61
N ILE A 125 -11.38 -28.06 -13.70
CA ILE A 125 -12.57 -28.87 -13.99
C ILE A 125 -13.61 -28.02 -14.74
#